data_AF-A0A923WP61-F1
#
_entry.id   AF-A0A923WP61-F1
#
_cell.length_a   1.000
_cell.length_b   1.000
_cell.length_c   1.000
_cell.angle_alpha   90.00
_cell.angle_beta   90.00
_cell.angle_gamma   90.00
#
_symmetry.space_group_name_H-M   'P 1'
#
loop_
_entity.id
_entity.type
_entity.pdbx_description
1 polymer ?
#
loop_
_entity_poly.entity_id
_entity_poly.type
_entity_poly.pdbx_seq_one_letter_code
_entity_poly.pdbx_strand_id
1 'polypeptide(L)'
;MKPAKSRLCLCCKEAFDADRRNARHQKYCSAPACRKASKAASQRVWIAKPENRNYHSGLEAVTRVRAWQDDHPEYRERQKDKRAAALQDHCNAQVLELKQESATAADRAEVSTPALQDFIHTQPHVFIGFIAHFFNLTLQDDISSTTRILQKLGEDIANGRLPDECVKTGDLFRTPAPGAGAVQLDRSAPGA
;
A
#
# COMPACT_ATOMS: atom_id res chain seq x y z
N MET A 1 16.27 26.80 -39.87
CA MET A 1 16.22 25.64 -38.95
C MET A 1 15.31 24.59 -39.55
N LYS A 2 15.76 23.33 -39.73
CA LYS A 2 14.90 22.28 -40.29
C LYS A 2 13.72 22.02 -39.34
N PRO A 3 12.47 21.91 -39.82
CA PRO A 3 11.33 21.62 -38.94
C PRO A 3 11.57 20.28 -38.23
N ALA A 4 11.21 20.22 -36.94
CA ALA A 4 11.20 18.95 -36.23
C ALA A 4 10.22 18.04 -36.99
N LYS A 5 10.69 16.88 -37.44
CA LYS A 5 9.82 15.90 -38.09
C LYS A 5 8.79 15.46 -37.04
N SER A 6 7.50 15.67 -37.31
CA SER A 6 6.45 15.15 -36.45
C SER A 6 6.58 13.62 -36.38
N ARG A 7 6.69 13.08 -35.17
CA ARG A 7 6.79 11.64 -34.93
C ARG A 7 5.53 11.16 -34.23
N LEU A 8 5.17 9.89 -34.43
CA LEU A 8 4.08 9.28 -33.68
C LEU A 8 4.61 8.69 -32.37
N CYS A 9 3.90 8.94 -31.27
CA CYS A 9 4.22 8.39 -29.96
C CYS A 9 3.93 6.88 -29.92
N LEU A 10 4.86 6.06 -29.44
CA LEU A 10 4.64 4.62 -29.31
C LEU A 10 3.57 4.23 -28.27
N CYS A 11 3.16 5.15 -27.39
CA CYS A 11 2.16 4.89 -26.36
C CYS A 11 0.76 5.37 -26.77
N CYS A 12 0.56 6.67 -27.01
CA CYS A 12 -0.74 7.25 -27.37
C CYS A 12 -1.00 7.32 -28.88
N LYS A 13 -0.01 7.02 -29.72
CA LYS A 13 -0.07 7.10 -31.20
C LYS A 13 -0.33 8.50 -31.77
N GLU A 14 -0.31 9.53 -30.93
CA GLU A 14 -0.45 10.92 -31.38
C GLU A 14 0.86 11.45 -31.99
N ALA A 15 0.73 12.38 -32.93
CA ALA A 15 1.85 13.13 -33.46
C ALA A 15 2.40 14.08 -32.39
N PHE A 16 3.72 14.11 -32.23
CA PHE A 16 4.39 14.99 -31.29
C PHE A 16 5.68 15.57 -31.88
N ASP A 17 6.04 16.75 -31.41
CA ASP A 17 7.33 17.37 -31.68
C ASP A 17 8.37 16.88 -30.68
N ALA A 18 9.39 16.19 -31.19
CA ALA A 18 10.48 15.71 -30.36
C ALA A 18 11.39 16.88 -29.92
N ASP A 19 11.89 16.82 -28.69
CA ASP A 19 12.89 17.76 -28.18
C ASP A 19 14.12 17.72 -29.09
N ARG A 20 14.56 18.89 -29.57
CA ARG A 20 15.71 19.03 -30.47
C ARG A 20 16.97 18.38 -29.93
N ARG A 21 17.20 18.41 -28.60
CA ARG A 21 18.36 17.81 -27.96
C ARG A 21 18.33 16.28 -28.04
N ASN A 22 17.13 15.70 -28.12
CA ASN A 22 16.90 14.26 -28.08
C ASN A 22 16.12 13.72 -29.28
N ALA A 23 16.01 14.50 -30.37
CA ALA A 23 15.06 14.24 -31.47
C ALA A 23 15.33 12.91 -32.20
N ARG A 24 16.57 12.40 -32.11
CA ARG A 24 16.97 11.11 -32.68
C ARG A 24 16.57 9.91 -31.81
N HIS A 25 16.49 10.05 -30.49
CA HIS A 25 16.18 8.93 -29.57
C HIS A 25 14.77 9.01 -28.97
N GLN A 26 14.10 10.16 -29.01
CA GLN A 26 12.79 10.33 -28.41
C GLN A 26 11.71 9.60 -29.23
N LYS A 27 11.16 8.53 -28.64
CA LYS A 27 10.09 7.69 -29.23
C LYS A 27 8.70 7.91 -28.59
N TYR A 28 8.66 8.62 -27.47
CA TYR A 28 7.44 8.89 -26.70
C TYR A 28 7.27 10.41 -26.55
N CYS A 29 6.03 10.89 -26.56
CA CYS A 29 5.73 12.30 -26.30
C CYS A 29 5.99 12.67 -24.83
N SER A 30 5.95 13.97 -24.53
CA SER A 30 6.23 14.53 -23.20
C SER A 30 5.11 14.30 -22.17
N ALA A 31 3.94 13.83 -22.61
CA ALA A 31 2.80 13.54 -21.74
C ALA A 31 3.20 12.59 -20.58
N PRO A 32 2.70 12.82 -19.36
CA PRO A 32 3.14 12.09 -18.16
C PRO A 32 2.89 10.58 -18.27
N ALA A 33 1.74 10.17 -18.81
CA ALA A 33 1.43 8.77 -19.06
C ALA A 33 2.43 8.11 -20.04
N CYS A 34 2.76 8.82 -21.13
CA CYS A 34 3.70 8.34 -22.14
C CYS A 34 5.16 8.28 -21.62
N ARG A 35 5.56 9.22 -20.74
CA ARG A 35 6.86 9.16 -20.06
C ARG A 35 6.96 7.96 -19.11
N LYS A 36 5.88 7.67 -18.37
CA LYS A 36 5.80 6.46 -17.53
C LYS A 36 5.90 5.19 -18.37
N ALA A 37 5.19 5.13 -19.50
CA ALA A 37 5.27 4.02 -20.45
C ALA A 37 6.68 3.84 -21.04
N SER A 38 7.35 4.94 -21.42
CA SER A 38 8.73 4.94 -21.91
C SER A 38 9.71 4.37 -20.87
N LYS A 39 9.59 4.81 -19.61
CA LYS A 39 10.42 4.32 -18.51
C LYS A 39 10.17 2.83 -18.29
N ALA A 40 8.91 2.39 -18.26
CA ALA A 40 8.55 0.98 -18.09
C ALA A 40 9.07 0.11 -19.24
N ALA A 41 8.95 0.55 -20.49
CA ALA A 41 9.48 -0.18 -21.65
C ALA A 41 11.01 -0.33 -21.57
N SER A 42 11.71 0.77 -21.27
CA SER A 42 13.17 0.75 -21.11
C SER A 42 13.61 -0.13 -19.94
N GLN A 43 12.88 -0.08 -18.82
CA GLN A 43 13.12 -0.91 -17.66
C GLN A 43 12.95 -2.40 -17.98
N ARG A 44 11.89 -2.78 -18.72
CA ARG A 44 11.66 -4.18 -19.12
C ARG A 44 12.81 -4.71 -19.98
N VAL A 45 13.23 -3.96 -20.98
CA VAL A 45 14.37 -4.35 -21.83
C VAL A 45 15.65 -4.49 -21.00
N TRP A 46 15.85 -3.61 -20.02
CA TRP A 46 17.04 -3.64 -19.18
C TRP A 46 17.03 -4.82 -18.19
N ILE A 47 15.91 -5.12 -17.52
CA ILE A 47 15.75 -6.26 -16.60
C ILE A 47 15.77 -7.60 -17.35
N ALA A 48 15.36 -7.63 -18.62
CA ALA A 48 15.38 -8.84 -19.44
C ALA A 48 16.79 -9.39 -19.69
N LYS A 49 17.83 -8.56 -19.50
CA LYS A 49 19.23 -9.02 -19.55
C LYS A 49 19.52 -9.90 -18.32
N PRO A 50 20.10 -11.10 -18.48
CA PRO A 50 20.37 -12.03 -17.37
C PRO A 50 21.12 -11.37 -16.21
N GLU A 51 22.08 -10.49 -16.51
CA GLU A 51 22.93 -9.80 -15.55
C GLU A 51 22.16 -8.81 -14.67
N ASN A 52 21.03 -8.28 -15.16
CA ASN A 52 20.25 -7.24 -14.48
C ASN A 52 18.99 -7.79 -13.80
N ARG A 53 18.67 -9.08 -13.99
CA ARG A 53 17.42 -9.69 -13.55
C ARG A 53 17.21 -9.52 -12.05
N ASN A 54 18.27 -9.68 -11.28
CA ASN A 54 18.29 -9.53 -9.84
C ASN A 54 18.94 -8.21 -9.39
N TYR A 55 19.08 -7.21 -10.25
CA TYR A 55 19.79 -5.98 -9.84
C TYR A 55 19.12 -5.29 -8.66
N HIS A 56 17.79 -5.32 -8.58
CA HIS A 56 17.02 -4.69 -7.50
C HIS A 56 16.69 -5.66 -6.35
N SER A 57 17.13 -6.91 -6.41
CA SER A 57 16.77 -7.97 -5.46
C SER A 57 17.98 -8.84 -5.08
N GLY A 58 17.84 -9.63 -4.02
CA GLY A 58 18.92 -10.53 -3.58
C GLY A 58 20.07 -9.82 -2.85
N LEU A 59 21.09 -10.62 -2.52
CA LEU A 59 22.15 -10.22 -1.60
C LEU A 59 23.02 -9.09 -2.17
N GLU A 60 23.37 -9.13 -3.45
CA GLU A 60 24.21 -8.11 -4.09
C GLU A 60 23.57 -6.72 -4.05
N ALA A 61 22.25 -6.64 -4.25
CA ALA A 61 21.52 -5.38 -4.14
C ALA A 61 21.59 -4.82 -2.71
N VAL A 62 21.43 -5.68 -1.70
CA VAL A 62 21.53 -5.30 -0.28
C VAL A 62 22.96 -4.84 0.06
N THR A 63 23.97 -5.60 -0.36
CA THR A 63 25.38 -5.25 -0.12
C THR A 63 25.74 -3.91 -0.76
N ARG A 64 25.29 -3.66 -1.99
CA ARG A 64 25.51 -2.37 -2.67
C ARG A 64 24.84 -1.21 -1.94
N VAL A 65 23.62 -1.40 -1.46
CA VAL A 65 22.92 -0.36 -0.69
C VAL A 65 23.62 -0.10 0.65
N ARG A 66 24.09 -1.14 1.35
CA ARG A 66 24.84 -0.99 2.61
C ARG A 66 26.16 -0.25 2.37
N ALA A 67 26.95 -0.69 1.40
CA ALA A 67 28.20 -0.02 1.03
C ALA A 67 27.98 1.45 0.67
N TRP A 68 26.91 1.76 -0.08
CA TRP A 68 26.56 3.14 -0.38
C TRP A 68 26.16 3.94 0.86
N GLN A 69 25.42 3.34 1.81
CA GLN A 69 25.05 3.99 3.08
C GLN A 69 26.26 4.26 3.98
N ASP A 70 27.22 3.34 4.02
CA ASP A 70 28.45 3.48 4.80
C ASP A 70 29.35 4.60 4.23
N ASP A 71 29.37 4.76 2.91
CA ASP A 71 30.11 5.80 2.19
C ASP A 71 29.41 7.18 2.22
N HIS A 72 28.09 7.22 2.48
CA HIS A 72 27.27 8.44 2.49
C HIS A 72 26.50 8.63 3.82
N PRO A 73 27.20 8.77 4.96
CA PRO A 73 26.57 8.94 6.28
C PRO A 73 25.70 10.21 6.36
N GLU A 74 26.07 11.29 5.67
CA GLU A 74 25.34 12.56 5.65
C GLU A 74 23.97 12.44 4.98
N TYR A 75 23.79 11.47 4.09
CA TYR A 75 22.49 11.17 3.50
C TYR A 75 21.53 10.60 4.55
N ARG A 76 22.04 9.74 5.45
CA ARG A 76 21.26 9.16 6.54
C ARG A 76 20.83 10.24 7.53
N GLU A 77 21.70 11.18 7.85
CA GLU A 77 21.41 12.32 8.73
C GLU A 77 20.31 13.21 8.14
N ARG A 78 20.43 13.64 6.88
CA ARG A 78 19.37 14.41 6.21
C ARG A 78 18.04 13.67 6.16
N GLN A 79 18.06 12.35 6.04
CA GLN A 79 16.85 11.53 6.10
C GLN A 79 16.23 11.52 7.50
N LYS A 80 17.06 11.46 8.55
CA LYS A 80 16.61 11.61 9.94
C LYS A 80 16.00 12.99 10.18
N ASP A 81 16.63 14.05 9.69
CA ASP A 81 16.11 15.42 9.86
C ASP A 81 14.77 15.61 9.15
N LYS A 82 14.64 15.08 7.92
CA LYS A 82 13.35 15.07 7.21
C LYS A 82 12.29 14.25 7.93
N ARG A 83 12.67 13.14 8.56
CA ARG A 83 11.74 12.32 9.36
C ARG A 83 11.38 13.02 10.67
N ALA A 84 12.32 13.66 11.35
CA ALA A 84 12.06 14.43 12.56
C ALA A 84 11.17 15.65 12.28
N ALA A 85 11.32 16.27 11.11
CA ALA A 85 10.42 17.33 10.65
C ALA A 85 9.03 16.81 10.23
N ALA A 86 8.89 15.52 9.90
CA ALA A 86 7.64 14.92 9.42
C ALA A 86 6.94 13.99 10.44
N LEU A 87 7.62 13.61 11.53
CA LEU A 87 7.12 12.82 12.64
C LEU A 87 7.52 13.55 13.92
N GLN A 88 6.60 14.30 14.55
CA GLN A 88 6.33 14.21 16.00
C GLN A 88 5.40 15.31 16.58
N ASP A 89 4.43 15.85 15.84
CA ASP A 89 3.38 16.65 16.52
C ASP A 89 2.39 15.80 17.35
N HIS A 90 2.39 14.46 17.23
CA HIS A 90 1.34 13.61 17.83
C HIS A 90 1.79 12.43 18.69
N CYS A 91 3.09 12.22 18.92
CA CYS A 91 3.54 11.21 19.88
C CYS A 91 4.38 11.87 20.96
N ASN A 92 3.73 12.56 21.89
CA ASN A 92 4.35 12.83 23.18
C ASN A 92 4.65 11.48 23.84
N ALA A 93 5.94 11.17 24.01
CA ALA A 93 6.37 10.08 24.85
C ALA A 93 5.87 10.39 26.26
N GLN A 94 4.87 9.64 26.73
CA GLN A 94 4.50 9.71 28.14
C GLN A 94 5.65 9.10 28.95
N VAL A 95 6.39 9.98 29.61
CA VAL A 95 7.34 9.60 30.65
C VAL A 95 6.51 9.04 31.80
N LEU A 96 6.44 7.72 31.92
CA LEU A 96 5.96 7.07 33.13
C LEU A 96 7.07 7.18 34.17
N GLU A 97 7.06 8.24 34.96
CA GLU A 97 7.76 8.24 36.25
C GLU A 97 7.11 7.17 37.13
N LEU A 98 7.78 6.04 37.28
CA LEU A 98 7.41 5.02 38.25
C LEU A 98 7.83 5.53 39.64
N LYS A 99 7.06 6.48 40.20
CA LYS A 99 7.28 6.94 41.57
C LYS A 99 6.67 5.93 42.54
N GLN A 100 7.52 5.03 43.01
CA GLN A 100 7.24 4.10 44.08
C GLN A 100 7.29 4.85 45.42
N GLU A 101 6.17 5.40 45.87
CA GLU A 101 6.04 5.91 47.24
C GLU A 101 4.68 5.51 47.85
N SER A 102 4.82 4.83 48.97
CA SER A 102 3.87 4.25 49.91
C SER A 102 2.62 5.05 50.25
N ALA A 103 1.54 4.29 50.44
CA ALA A 103 0.31 4.55 51.17
C ALA A 103 0.33 5.73 52.18
N THR A 104 -0.61 6.66 51.99
CA THR A 104 -1.55 7.11 53.05
C THR A 104 -2.82 7.66 52.38
N ALA A 105 -3.95 7.33 52.99
CA ALA A 105 -5.30 7.56 52.50
C ALA A 105 -5.77 9.03 52.56
N ALA A 106 -6.82 9.27 51.76
CA ALA A 106 -7.84 10.32 51.80
C ALA A 106 -7.63 11.59 50.96
N ASP A 107 -8.69 11.88 50.20
CA ASP A 107 -9.03 13.10 49.47
C ASP A 107 -8.17 13.51 48.27
N ARG A 108 -8.46 12.87 47.14
CA ARG A 108 -8.62 13.58 45.87
C ARG A 108 -9.60 12.79 44.99
N ALA A 109 -10.61 13.49 44.46
CA ALA A 109 -11.57 12.95 43.52
C ALA A 109 -10.82 12.27 42.35
N GLU A 110 -10.79 10.95 42.39
CA GLU A 110 -10.23 10.11 41.35
C GLU A 110 -11.12 10.25 40.12
N VAL A 111 -10.65 11.01 39.13
CA VAL A 111 -11.07 10.78 37.75
C VAL A 111 -10.49 9.42 37.39
N SER A 112 -11.22 8.35 37.75
CA SER A 112 -11.03 7.02 37.21
C SER A 112 -11.24 7.15 35.70
N THR A 113 -10.15 7.32 34.95
CA THR A 113 -10.20 7.06 33.52
C THR A 113 -10.59 5.60 33.38
N PRO A 114 -11.75 5.29 32.78
CA PRO A 114 -12.17 3.90 32.64
C PRO A 114 -11.06 3.13 31.94
N ALA A 115 -10.79 1.90 32.39
CA ALA A 115 -9.79 1.05 31.75
C ALA A 115 -10.10 1.01 30.24
N LEU A 116 -9.08 0.90 29.38
CA LEU A 116 -9.25 0.96 27.91
C LEU A 116 -10.40 0.06 27.41
N GLN A 117 -10.63 -1.06 28.08
CA GLN A 117 -11.70 -2.03 27.85
C GLN A 117 -13.10 -1.42 28.04
N ASP A 118 -13.31 -0.66 29.12
CA ASP A 118 -14.56 0.04 29.40
C ASP A 118 -14.82 1.15 28.36
N PHE A 119 -13.78 1.85 27.90
CA PHE A 119 -13.91 2.84 26.82
C PHE A 119 -14.36 2.20 25.49
N ILE A 120 -13.86 1.00 25.18
CA ILE A 120 -14.24 0.23 23.99
C ILE A 120 -15.73 -0.15 24.04
N HIS A 121 -16.22 -0.59 25.21
CA HIS A 121 -17.64 -0.94 25.38
C HIS A 121 -18.58 0.28 25.36
N THR A 122 -18.08 1.47 25.70
CA THR A 122 -18.91 2.67 25.82
C THR A 122 -19.20 3.35 24.47
N GLN A 123 -18.40 3.11 23.42
CA GLN A 123 -18.52 3.82 22.13
C GLN A 123 -18.47 2.92 20.88
N PRO A 124 -19.43 1.99 20.69
CA PRO A 124 -19.43 1.08 19.55
C PRO A 124 -19.46 1.79 18.19
N HIS A 125 -20.07 2.97 18.10
CA HIS A 125 -20.17 3.75 16.87
C HIS A 125 -18.83 4.28 16.36
N VAL A 126 -17.88 4.55 17.25
CA VAL A 126 -16.53 5.02 16.85
C VAL A 126 -15.78 3.91 16.14
N PHE A 127 -15.87 2.67 16.64
CA PHE A 127 -15.26 1.51 15.98
C PHE A 127 -15.92 1.19 14.64
N ILE A 128 -17.25 1.27 14.56
CA ILE A 128 -17.98 1.13 13.30
C ILE A 128 -17.52 2.18 12.29
N GLY A 129 -17.37 3.44 12.71
CA GLY A 129 -16.88 4.53 11.89
C GLY A 129 -15.44 4.32 11.42
N PHE A 130 -14.55 3.85 12.29
CA PHE A 130 -13.18 3.51 11.91
C PHE A 130 -13.12 2.36 10.91
N ILE A 131 -13.88 1.29 11.12
CA ILE A 131 -13.92 0.16 10.19
C ILE A 131 -14.48 0.63 8.84
N ALA A 132 -15.56 1.41 8.82
CA ALA A 132 -16.09 1.99 7.60
C ALA A 132 -15.06 2.88 6.88
N HIS A 133 -14.34 3.73 7.62
CA HIS A 133 -13.37 4.66 7.07
C HIS A 133 -12.11 3.98 6.51
N PHE A 134 -11.48 3.10 7.30
CA PHE A 134 -10.23 2.44 6.90
C PHE A 134 -10.43 1.44 5.76
N PHE A 135 -11.59 0.77 5.73
CA PHE A 135 -11.89 -0.24 4.72
C PHE A 135 -12.79 0.29 3.59
N ASN A 136 -13.17 1.58 3.61
CA ASN A 136 -14.09 2.21 2.67
C ASN A 136 -15.41 1.42 2.51
N LEU A 137 -15.96 0.95 3.62
CA LEU A 137 -17.19 0.16 3.65
C LEU A 137 -18.37 1.05 4.02
N THR A 138 -19.46 0.92 3.29
CA THR A 138 -20.69 1.69 3.54
C THR A 138 -21.87 0.80 3.92
N LEU A 139 -21.80 -0.51 3.62
CA LEU A 139 -22.87 -1.46 3.91
C LEU A 139 -22.66 -2.11 5.28
N GLN A 140 -23.74 -2.20 6.06
CA GLN A 140 -23.69 -2.75 7.41
C GLN A 140 -23.23 -4.22 7.44
N ASP A 141 -23.58 -5.01 6.44
CA ASP A 141 -23.17 -6.42 6.35
C ASP A 141 -21.65 -6.56 6.12
N ASP A 142 -21.08 -5.71 5.27
CA ASP A 142 -19.64 -5.70 4.99
C ASP A 142 -18.85 -5.23 6.21
N ILE A 143 -19.35 -4.21 6.91
CA ILE A 143 -18.77 -3.74 8.17
C ILE A 143 -18.85 -4.84 9.23
N SER A 144 -19.97 -5.56 9.32
CA SER A 144 -20.16 -6.66 10.28
C SER A 144 -19.23 -7.83 9.99
N SER A 145 -19.06 -8.21 8.73
CA SER A 145 -18.12 -9.24 8.28
C SER A 145 -16.68 -8.86 8.64
N THR A 146 -16.29 -7.64 8.30
CA THR A 146 -14.95 -7.10 8.58
C THR A 146 -14.68 -7.04 10.09
N THR A 147 -15.66 -6.60 10.89
CA THR A 147 -15.56 -6.57 12.35
C THR A 147 -15.24 -7.96 12.93
N ARG A 148 -15.91 -9.02 12.45
CA ARG A 148 -15.65 -10.40 12.91
C ARG A 148 -14.24 -10.87 12.56
N ILE A 149 -13.74 -10.50 11.39
CA ILE A 149 -12.36 -10.82 10.96
C ILE A 149 -11.34 -10.13 11.88
N LEU A 150 -11.52 -8.83 12.13
CA LEU A 150 -10.65 -8.08 13.03
C LEU A 150 -10.67 -8.64 14.45
N GLN A 151 -11.84 -9.03 14.94
CA GLN A 151 -11.97 -9.65 16.26
C GLN A 151 -11.17 -10.95 16.35
N LYS A 152 -11.36 -11.85 15.38
CA LYS A 152 -10.63 -13.12 15.34
C LYS A 152 -9.12 -12.92 15.24
N LEU A 153 -8.67 -11.96 14.43
CA LEU A 153 -7.26 -11.59 14.33
C LEU A 153 -6.70 -11.10 15.68
N GLY A 154 -7.47 -10.25 16.38
CA GLY A 154 -7.09 -9.77 17.70
C GLY A 154 -6.96 -10.90 18.72
N GLU A 155 -7.91 -11.84 18.71
CA GLU A 155 -7.89 -13.04 19.56
C GLU A 155 -6.69 -13.93 19.23
N ASP A 156 -6.40 -14.15 17.95
CA ASP A 156 -5.26 -14.95 17.51
C ASP A 156 -3.93 -14.32 17.99
N ILE A 157 -3.76 -13.00 17.84
CA ILE A 157 -2.57 -12.26 18.33
C ILE A 157 -2.46 -12.34 19.86
N ALA A 158 -3.56 -12.10 20.59
CA ALA A 158 -3.57 -12.13 22.05
C ALA A 158 -3.22 -13.51 22.61
N ASN A 159 -3.63 -14.57 21.91
CA ASN A 159 -3.33 -15.96 22.26
C ASN A 159 -1.98 -16.45 21.70
N GLY A 160 -1.16 -15.57 21.10
CA GLY A 160 0.14 -15.92 20.53
C GLY A 160 0.07 -16.84 19.31
N ARG A 161 -1.11 -17.00 18.71
CA ARG A 161 -1.33 -17.73 17.46
C ARG A 161 -1.06 -16.75 16.32
N LEU A 162 0.18 -16.70 15.84
CA LEU A 162 0.48 -16.01 14.58
C LEU A 162 -0.37 -16.68 13.47
N PRO A 163 -0.86 -15.94 12.46
CA PRO A 163 -1.53 -16.55 11.33
C PRO A 163 -0.58 -17.57 10.69
N ASP A 164 -0.93 -18.84 10.83
CA ASP A 164 -0.29 -19.90 10.08
C ASP A 164 -0.56 -19.56 8.61
N GLU A 165 0.52 -19.41 7.84
CA GLU A 165 0.54 -19.09 6.41
C GLU A 165 0.57 -17.59 6.02
N CYS A 166 1.80 -17.13 5.74
CA CYS A 166 2.07 -16.19 4.66
C CYS A 166 1.75 -16.84 3.30
N VAL A 167 0.48 -17.11 2.98
CA VAL A 167 0.06 -17.56 1.64
C VAL A 167 -1.35 -17.03 1.34
N LYS A 168 -1.47 -16.31 0.21
CA LYS A 168 -2.68 -15.79 -0.45
C LYS A 168 -3.38 -14.63 0.27
N THR A 169 -2.95 -13.40 -0.09
CA THR A 169 -3.91 -12.33 -0.35
C THR A 169 -4.83 -12.82 -1.48
N GLY A 170 -5.95 -13.42 -1.07
CA GLY A 170 -7.01 -13.87 -1.97
C GLY A 170 -7.67 -12.68 -2.64
N ASP A 171 -8.06 -12.91 -3.90
CA ASP A 171 -8.87 -12.05 -4.76
C ASP A 171 -10.17 -11.58 -4.10
N LEU A 172 -10.12 -10.50 -3.31
CA LEU A 172 -11.34 -9.88 -2.75
C LEU A 172 -11.96 -8.79 -3.64
N PHE A 173 -11.57 -8.71 -4.90
CA PHE A 173 -12.27 -7.88 -5.89
C PHE A 173 -12.54 -8.66 -7.17
N ARG A 174 -13.47 -9.61 -7.12
CA ARG A 174 -14.16 -10.09 -8.33
C ARG A 174 -15.55 -9.49 -8.38
N THR A 175 -15.69 -8.42 -9.15
CA THR A 175 -16.99 -7.93 -9.63
C THR A 175 -17.63 -9.04 -10.48
N PRO A 176 -18.92 -9.36 -10.34
CA PRO A 176 -19.58 -10.24 -11.29
C PRO A 176 -19.66 -9.52 -12.65
N ALA A 177 -19.25 -10.20 -13.71
CA ALA A 177 -19.43 -9.71 -15.07
C ALA A 177 -20.94 -9.68 -15.40
N PRO A 178 -21.45 -8.61 -16.03
CA PRO A 178 -22.85 -8.52 -16.41
C PRO A 178 -23.12 -9.36 -17.66
N GLY A 179 -24.14 -10.21 -17.60
CA GLY A 179 -24.80 -10.78 -18.78
C GLY A 179 -24.17 -12.06 -19.33
N ALA A 180 -24.62 -13.21 -18.80
CA ALA A 180 -24.66 -14.45 -19.56
C ALA A 180 -26.09 -14.98 -19.51
N GLY A 181 -26.88 -14.63 -20.54
CA GLY A 181 -28.19 -15.23 -20.75
C GLY A 181 -28.04 -16.73 -20.99
N ALA A 182 -28.86 -17.52 -20.31
CA ALA A 182 -28.98 -18.95 -20.57
C ALA A 182 -29.58 -19.15 -21.96
N VAL A 183 -28.77 -19.63 -22.90
CA VAL A 183 -29.27 -20.17 -24.16
C VAL A 183 -29.46 -21.68 -23.96
N GLN A 184 -30.71 -22.09 -23.75
CA GLN A 184 -31.12 -23.48 -23.90
C GLN A 184 -30.94 -23.89 -25.36
N LEU A 185 -30.16 -24.93 -25.63
CA LEU A 185 -30.19 -25.64 -26.89
C LEU A 185 -31.02 -26.90 -26.69
N ASP A 186 -32.28 -26.81 -27.11
CA ASP A 186 -33.13 -27.95 -27.43
C ASP A 186 -32.59 -28.61 -28.70
N ARG A 187 -32.40 -29.93 -28.68
CA ARG A 187 -32.26 -30.70 -29.93
C ARG A 187 -32.80 -32.11 -29.76
N SER A 188 -33.98 -32.29 -30.36
CA SER A 188 -34.67 -33.54 -30.65
C SER A 188 -33.82 -34.58 -31.41
N ALA A 189 -34.26 -35.84 -31.24
CA ALA A 189 -33.73 -37.12 -31.68
C ALA A 189 -33.50 -37.31 -33.20
N PRO A 190 -32.81 -38.40 -33.61
CA PRO A 190 -32.94 -38.96 -34.96
C PRO A 190 -33.74 -40.27 -34.95
N GLY A 191 -34.72 -40.34 -35.85
CA GLY A 191 -35.22 -41.60 -36.42
C GLY A 191 -34.74 -41.71 -37.86
N ALA A 192 -34.29 -42.92 -38.23
CA ALA A 192 -34.39 -43.57 -39.53
C ALA A 192 -33.86 -45.00 -39.38
#